data_AF-A0A914FHK7-F1
#
_entry.id   AF-A0A914FHK7-F1
#
_cell.length_a   1.000
_cell.length_b   1.000
_cell.length_c   1.000
_cell.angle_alpha   90.00
_cell.angle_beta   90.00
_cell.angle_gamma   90.00
#
_symmetry.space_group_name_H-M   'P 1'
#
loop_
_entity.id
_entity.type
_entity.pdbx_description
1 polymer ?
#
loop_
_entity_poly.entity_id
_entity_poly.type
_entity_poly.pdbx_seq_one_letter_code
_entity_poly.pdbx_strand_id
1 'polypeptide(L)'
;MIVKEYRVLLPLEVNEYQRGQLFSVAEASKNETGGGEGVEILKQEAFASSEIRQGHALSGVYTYKLYHLKSKMPWIVRKLLPESAMSLDEECWNAYPYCKTVITNPGYMKKDFYIIIETIHVQDDGSSEN
;
A
#
# COMPACT_ATOMS: atom_id res chain seq x y z
N MET A 1 -13.56 7.41 11.75
CA MET A 1 -12.47 7.45 10.76
C MET A 1 -11.33 8.26 11.35
N ILE A 2 -10.12 7.73 11.41
CA ILE A 2 -8.93 8.44 11.91
C ILE A 2 -8.11 8.81 10.67
N VAL A 3 -7.77 10.09 10.54
CA VAL A 3 -6.95 10.60 9.45
C VAL A 3 -5.67 11.18 10.05
N LYS A 4 -4.52 10.78 9.51
CA LYS A 4 -3.20 11.28 9.88
C LYS A 4 -2.37 11.44 8.64
N GLU A 5 -1.62 12.52 8.57
CA GLU A 5 -0.62 12.78 7.55
C GLU A 5 0.77 12.55 8.13
N TYR A 6 1.61 11.79 7.43
CA TYR A 6 2.99 11.54 7.81
C TYR A 6 3.91 12.20 6.78
N ARG A 7 4.63 13.25 7.18
CA ARG A 7 5.63 13.91 6.35
C ARG A 7 6.99 13.28 6.60
N VAL A 8 7.56 12.64 5.58
CA VAL A 8 8.86 11.95 5.67
C VAL A 8 9.86 12.69 4.80
N LEU A 9 10.67 13.54 5.43
CA LEU A 9 11.74 14.27 4.74
C LEU A 9 12.89 13.30 4.43
N LEU A 10 13.36 13.33 3.19
CA LEU A 10 14.43 12.46 2.71
C LEU A 10 15.49 13.26 1.97
N PRO A 11 16.78 12.94 2.15
CA PRO A 11 17.88 13.58 1.43
C PRO A 11 18.03 12.96 0.02
N LEU A 12 16.94 12.93 -0.75
CA LEU A 12 16.86 12.37 -2.09
C LEU A 12 16.07 13.32 -3.00
N GLU A 13 16.45 13.39 -4.27
CA GLU A 13 15.56 13.97 -5.28
C GLU A 13 14.33 13.06 -5.49
N VAL A 14 13.21 13.67 -5.92
CA VAL A 14 11.97 12.95 -6.25
C VAL A 14 12.22 11.81 -7.26
N ASN A 15 13.03 12.06 -8.30
CA ASN A 15 13.39 11.04 -9.29
C ASN A 15 14.22 9.86 -8.71
N GLU A 16 15.05 10.10 -7.69
CA GLU A 16 15.85 9.10 -6.99
C GLU A 16 14.96 8.27 -6.08
N TYR A 17 14.05 8.94 -5.37
CA TYR A 17 13.06 8.27 -4.55
C TYR A 17 12.21 7.29 -5.36
N GLN A 18 11.77 7.66 -6.57
CA GLN A 18 10.99 6.76 -7.43
C GLN A 18 11.70 5.41 -7.66
N ARG A 19 13.00 5.44 -7.97
CA ARG A 19 13.80 4.21 -8.17
C ARG A 19 14.03 3.48 -6.85
N GLY A 20 14.37 4.22 -5.79
CA GLY A 20 14.64 3.68 -4.47
C GLY A 20 13.43 2.99 -3.85
N GLN A 21 12.22 3.56 -4.02
CA GLN A 21 10.98 3.00 -3.53
C GLN A 21 10.67 1.66 -4.18
N LEU A 22 10.76 1.56 -5.51
CA LEU A 22 10.49 0.32 -6.24
C LEU A 22 11.44 -0.80 -5.80
N PHE A 23 12.73 -0.49 -5.67
CA PHE A 23 13.73 -1.43 -5.14
C PHE A 23 13.40 -1.85 -3.70
N SER A 24 13.14 -0.87 -2.82
CA SER A 24 12.88 -1.13 -1.40
C SER A 24 11.61 -1.95 -1.19
N VAL A 25 10.57 -1.72 -1.99
CA VAL A 25 9.33 -2.52 -1.94
C VAL A 25 9.60 -3.96 -2.36
N ALA A 26 10.40 -4.20 -3.40
CA ALA A 26 10.74 -5.55 -3.84
C ALA A 26 11.56 -6.30 -2.76
N GLU A 27 12.59 -5.65 -2.20
CA GLU A 27 13.42 -6.24 -1.15
C GLU A 27 12.65 -6.47 0.16
N ALA A 28 11.82 -5.51 0.58
CA ALA A 28 10.97 -5.68 1.75
C ALA A 28 9.95 -6.82 1.55
N SER A 29 9.32 -6.90 0.38
CA SER A 29 8.38 -7.99 0.06
C SER A 29 9.07 -9.35 0.12
N LYS A 30 10.30 -9.45 -0.38
CA LYS A 30 11.11 -10.67 -0.32
C LYS A 30 11.48 -11.04 1.11
N ASN A 31 11.86 -10.08 1.94
CA ASN A 31 12.23 -10.31 3.35
C ASN A 31 11.02 -10.72 4.20
N GLU A 32 9.84 -10.19 3.88
CA GLU A 32 8.62 -10.51 4.61
C GLU A 32 7.95 -11.80 4.15
N THR A 33 8.38 -12.37 3.02
CA THR A 33 7.81 -13.59 2.43
C THR A 33 8.63 -14.83 2.77
N GLY A 34 7.99 -15.80 3.41
CA GLY A 34 8.61 -17.07 3.79
C GLY A 34 7.63 -18.03 4.48
N GLY A 35 7.83 -19.33 4.32
CA GLY A 35 7.06 -20.35 5.04
C GLY A 35 5.57 -20.45 4.69
N GLY A 36 5.16 -19.98 3.50
CA GLY A 36 3.75 -19.93 3.08
C GLY A 36 3.01 -18.67 3.50
N GLU A 37 3.72 -17.68 4.06
CA GLU A 37 3.18 -16.39 4.46
C GLU A 37 3.96 -15.23 3.83
N GLY A 38 3.40 -14.02 3.87
CA GLY A 38 3.99 -12.81 3.30
C GLY A 38 3.16 -12.20 2.18
N VAL A 39 3.83 -11.71 1.14
CA VAL A 39 3.22 -10.91 0.07
C VAL A 39 3.07 -11.76 -1.19
N GLU A 40 1.83 -11.92 -1.65
CA GLU A 40 1.51 -12.56 -2.92
C GLU A 40 1.05 -11.49 -3.92
N ILE A 41 1.71 -11.39 -5.07
CA ILE A 41 1.34 -10.46 -6.13
C ILE A 41 0.39 -11.18 -7.10
N LEU A 42 -0.86 -10.73 -7.16
CA LEU A 42 -1.89 -11.32 -8.02
C LEU A 42 -2.02 -10.61 -9.37
N LYS A 43 -1.87 -9.28 -9.38
CA LYS A 43 -1.89 -8.48 -10.62
C LYS A 43 -0.83 -7.41 -10.58
N GLN A 44 -0.26 -7.12 -11.75
CA GLN A 44 0.65 -6.01 -11.98
C GLN A 44 0.52 -5.58 -13.45
N GLU A 45 -0.21 -4.51 -13.70
CA GLU A 45 -0.53 -4.06 -15.07
C GLU A 45 -0.54 -2.54 -15.18
N ALA A 46 -0.38 -2.03 -16.40
CA ALA A 46 -0.52 -0.60 -16.64
C ALA A 46 -1.97 -0.17 -16.52
N PHE A 47 -2.23 1.03 -15.98
CA PHE A 47 -3.56 1.61 -15.94
C PHE A 47 -3.56 3.04 -16.47
N ALA A 48 -4.74 3.48 -16.92
CA ALA A 48 -5.08 4.88 -17.13
C ALA A 48 -6.51 5.09 -16.64
N SER A 49 -6.74 6.06 -15.75
CA SER A 49 -8.05 6.33 -15.14
C SER A 49 -8.17 7.76 -14.65
N SER A 50 -9.36 8.34 -14.80
CA SER A 50 -9.74 9.65 -14.23
C SER A 50 -10.57 9.54 -12.94
N GLU A 51 -10.78 8.32 -12.44
CA GLU A 51 -11.68 8.05 -11.31
C GLU A 51 -10.94 7.92 -9.96
N ILE A 52 -9.64 7.61 -9.99
CA ILE A 52 -8.82 7.33 -8.79
C ILE A 52 -8.65 8.58 -7.93
N ARG A 53 -8.46 9.74 -8.59
CA ARG A 53 -8.33 11.06 -7.97
C ARG A 53 -9.21 12.04 -8.73
N GLN A 54 -10.22 12.59 -8.06
CA GLN A 54 -11.17 13.50 -8.68
C GLN A 54 -10.46 14.67 -9.36
N GLY A 55 -10.87 14.98 -10.60
CA GLY A 55 -10.31 16.05 -11.40
C GLY A 55 -8.93 15.77 -12.02
N HIS A 56 -8.37 14.55 -11.86
CA HIS A 56 -7.05 14.21 -12.36
C HIS A 56 -7.10 12.95 -13.23
N ALA A 57 -6.59 13.03 -14.46
CA ALA A 57 -6.30 11.86 -15.26
C ALA A 57 -4.95 11.28 -14.83
N LEU A 58 -4.95 10.05 -14.32
CA LEU A 58 -3.77 9.35 -13.83
C LEU A 58 -3.46 8.16 -14.73
N SER A 59 -2.17 7.91 -14.94
CA SER A 59 -1.68 6.69 -15.56
C SER A 59 -0.45 6.19 -14.81
N GLY A 60 -0.24 4.89 -14.84
CA GLY A 60 0.83 4.27 -14.07
C GLY A 60 0.68 2.76 -13.98
N VAL A 61 1.12 2.19 -12.86
CA VAL A 61 1.05 0.74 -12.61
C VAL A 61 0.07 0.45 -11.49
N TYR A 62 -0.87 -0.45 -11.77
CA TYR A 62 -1.80 -1.00 -10.81
C TYR A 62 -1.24 -2.32 -10.31
N THR A 63 -1.25 -2.52 -8.99
CA THR A 63 -0.92 -3.81 -8.39
C THR A 63 -2.02 -4.26 -7.45
N TYR A 64 -2.30 -5.56 -7.49
CA TYR A 64 -3.17 -6.22 -6.53
C TYR A 64 -2.36 -7.28 -5.79
N LYS A 65 -2.32 -7.20 -4.46
CA LYS A 65 -1.54 -8.12 -3.61
C LYS A 65 -2.39 -8.67 -2.48
N LEU A 66 -2.07 -9.89 -2.05
CA LEU A 66 -2.57 -10.47 -0.81
C LEU A 66 -1.45 -10.49 0.24
N TYR A 67 -1.78 -10.04 1.44
CA TYR A 67 -0.93 -10.15 2.62
C TYR A 67 -1.43 -11.29 3.50
N HIS A 68 -0.63 -12.34 3.62
CA HIS A 68 -0.88 -13.47 4.52
C HIS A 68 -0.15 -13.23 5.84
N LEU A 69 -0.90 -12.92 6.90
CA LEU A 69 -0.35 -12.37 8.16
C LEU A 69 -0.39 -13.35 9.35
N LYS A 70 -0.81 -14.60 9.15
CA LYS A 70 -1.14 -15.54 10.22
C LYS A 70 -0.04 -15.69 11.27
N SER A 71 1.20 -15.98 10.91
CA SER A 71 2.33 -16.11 11.86
C SER A 71 2.83 -14.77 12.38
N LYS A 72 2.63 -13.69 11.61
CA LYS A 72 3.03 -12.32 11.97
C LYS A 72 2.08 -11.65 12.97
N MET A 73 0.89 -12.21 13.19
CA MET A 73 -0.07 -11.69 14.16
C MET A 73 0.24 -12.10 15.61
N PRO A 74 0.00 -11.22 16.60
CA PRO A 74 0.14 -11.58 18.01
C PRO A 74 -0.67 -12.82 18.38
N TRP A 75 -0.13 -13.65 19.28
CA TRP A 75 -0.75 -14.93 19.69
C TRP A 75 -2.24 -14.82 20.05
N ILE A 76 -2.63 -13.74 20.74
CA ILE A 76 -4.00 -13.52 21.19
C ILE A 76 -4.93 -13.35 19.98
N VAL A 77 -4.52 -12.57 18.98
CA VAL A 77 -5.28 -12.32 17.74
C VAL A 77 -5.50 -13.62 16.98
N ARG A 78 -4.46 -14.46 16.88
CA ARG A 78 -4.53 -15.76 16.19
C ARG A 78 -5.53 -16.73 16.82
N LYS A 79 -5.77 -16.63 18.12
CA LYS A 79 -6.74 -17.48 18.84
C LYS A 79 -8.17 -16.97 18.78
N LEU A 80 -8.36 -15.65 18.69
CA LEU A 80 -9.67 -15.04 18.76
C LEU A 80 -10.34 -14.89 17.38
N LEU A 81 -9.54 -14.67 16.34
CA LEU A 81 -10.06 -14.37 15.01
C LEU A 81 -9.98 -15.58 14.07
N PRO A 82 -10.93 -15.71 13.13
CA PRO A 82 -10.87 -16.74 12.10
C PRO A 82 -9.69 -16.49 11.14
N GLU A 83 -9.30 -17.52 10.40
CA GLU A 83 -8.22 -17.43 9.42
C GLU A 83 -8.50 -16.39 8.32
N SER A 84 -9.77 -16.18 7.97
CA SER A 84 -10.18 -15.13 7.01
C SER A 84 -9.92 -13.70 7.49
N ALA A 85 -9.66 -13.49 8.78
CA ALA A 85 -9.22 -12.22 9.33
C ALA A 85 -7.70 -11.99 9.20
N MET A 86 -6.95 -13.01 8.78
CA MET A 86 -5.48 -13.00 8.71
C MET A 86 -4.95 -12.76 7.30
N SER A 87 -5.84 -12.45 6.35
CA SER A 87 -5.51 -12.08 4.97
C SER A 87 -5.99 -10.67 4.69
N LEU A 88 -5.13 -9.81 4.14
CA LEU A 88 -5.50 -8.47 3.69
C LEU A 88 -5.29 -8.34 2.18
N ASP A 89 -6.18 -7.59 1.56
CA ASP A 89 -6.17 -7.31 0.13
C ASP A 89 -5.64 -5.89 -0.07
N GLU A 90 -4.53 -5.74 -0.79
CA GLU A 90 -3.95 -4.44 -1.16
C GLU A 90 -4.18 -4.17 -2.65
N GLU A 91 -4.89 -3.09 -2.94
CA GLU A 91 -4.93 -2.47 -4.25
C GLU A 91 -4.09 -1.20 -4.24
N CYS A 92 -3.16 -1.07 -5.19
CA CYS A 92 -2.28 0.09 -5.28
C CYS A 92 -2.26 0.65 -6.71
N TRP A 93 -2.52 1.94 -6.85
CA TRP A 93 -2.41 2.72 -8.07
C TRP A 93 -1.19 3.63 -7.94
N ASN A 94 -0.06 3.21 -8.50
CA ASN A 94 1.17 3.98 -8.54
C ASN A 94 1.22 4.83 -9.81
N ALA A 95 0.80 6.10 -9.70
CA ALA A 95 0.89 7.13 -10.74
C ALA A 95 1.87 8.22 -10.32
N TYR A 96 3.12 7.81 -10.07
CA TYR A 96 4.18 8.67 -9.54
C TYR A 96 4.20 10.06 -10.21
N PRO A 97 4.20 11.17 -9.43
CA PRO A 97 4.53 11.25 -8.01
C PRO A 97 3.34 11.02 -7.06
N TYR A 98 2.16 10.66 -7.54
CA TYR A 98 1.01 10.33 -6.69
C TYR A 98 0.79 8.82 -6.62
N CYS A 99 0.59 8.30 -5.42
CA CYS A 99 0.23 6.90 -5.20
C CYS A 99 -1.01 6.82 -4.32
N LYS A 100 -1.91 5.90 -4.65
CA LYS A 100 -3.04 5.54 -3.80
C LYS A 100 -2.99 4.05 -3.50
N THR A 101 -3.07 3.70 -2.23
CA THR A 101 -3.12 2.32 -1.77
C THR A 101 -4.35 2.14 -0.89
N VAL A 102 -5.11 1.09 -1.16
CA VAL A 102 -6.33 0.72 -0.42
C VAL A 102 -6.13 -0.69 0.09
N ILE A 103 -6.14 -0.85 1.42
CA ILE A 103 -6.01 -2.14 2.09
C ILE A 103 -7.36 -2.48 2.72
N THR A 104 -7.87 -3.67 2.43
CA THR A 104 -9.16 -4.16 2.94
C THR A 104 -9.04 -5.57 3.50
N ASN A 105 -10.10 -6.05 4.16
CA ASN A 105 -10.21 -7.43 4.64
C ASN A 105 -11.57 -8.03 4.23
N PRO A 106 -11.76 -8.39 2.94
CA PRO A 106 -13.07 -8.82 2.45
C PRO A 106 -13.53 -10.14 3.06
N GLY A 107 -12.59 -10.99 3.48
CA GLY A 107 -12.88 -12.30 4.06
C GLY A 107 -13.52 -12.29 5.46
N TYR A 108 -13.41 -11.18 6.21
CA TYR A 108 -13.97 -11.10 7.56
C TYR A 108 -14.64 -9.75 7.84
N MET A 109 -13.90 -8.64 7.84
CA MET A 109 -14.43 -7.32 8.19
C MET A 109 -15.19 -6.63 7.05
N LYS A 110 -15.03 -7.10 5.81
CA LYS A 110 -15.71 -6.55 4.62
C LYS A 110 -15.53 -5.03 4.52
N LYS A 111 -16.64 -4.28 4.49
CA LYS A 111 -16.67 -2.82 4.38
C LYS A 111 -16.33 -2.09 5.69
N ASP A 112 -16.29 -2.81 6.81
CA ASP A 112 -16.10 -2.20 8.13
C ASP A 112 -14.61 -1.95 8.43
N PHE A 113 -13.70 -2.44 7.58
CA PHE A 113 -12.26 -2.20 7.66
C PHE A 113 -11.69 -1.73 6.33
N TYR A 114 -11.00 -0.60 6.38
CA TYR A 114 -10.18 -0.14 5.29
C TYR A 114 -9.04 0.72 5.83
N ILE A 115 -7.89 0.66 5.16
CA ILE A 115 -6.79 1.62 5.31
C ILE A 115 -6.55 2.22 3.93
N ILE A 116 -6.62 3.55 3.85
CA ILE A 116 -6.32 4.28 2.62
C ILE A 116 -5.06 5.08 2.87
N ILE A 117 -4.06 4.87 2.02
CA ILE A 117 -2.81 5.60 2.02
C ILE A 117 -2.75 6.36 0.70
N GLU A 118 -2.80 7.68 0.78
CA GLU A 118 -2.60 8.57 -0.35
C GLU A 118 -1.28 9.30 -0.13
N THR A 119 -0.37 9.17 -1.09
CA THR A 119 0.98 9.73 -1.00
C THR A 119 1.23 10.63 -2.20
N ILE A 120 1.78 11.81 -1.94
CA ILE A 120 2.36 12.69 -2.96
C ILE A 120 3.83 12.90 -2.65
N HIS A 121 4.67 12.81 -3.67
CA HIS A 121 6.11 13.07 -3.57
C HIS A 121 6.39 14.47 -4.12
N VAL A 122 6.86 15.36 -3.25
CA VAL A 122 7.08 16.77 -3.58
C VAL A 122 8.55 17.10 -3.32
N GLN A 123 9.15 17.94 -4.16
CA GLN A 123 10.51 18.45 -3.97
C GLN A 123 10.46 19.68 -3.06
N ASP A 124 10.15 19.47 -1.78
CA ASP A 124 10.11 20.52 -0.75
C ASP A 124 10.69 20.04 0.59
N ASP A 125 10.62 20.88 1.62
CA ASP A 125 11.01 20.58 2.99
C ASP A 125 9.80 20.17 3.87
N GLY A 126 8.72 19.69 3.24
CA GLY A 126 7.48 19.32 3.90
C GLY A 126 6.66 20.51 4.40
N SER A 127 6.90 21.72 3.87
CA SER A 127 6.13 22.92 4.20
C SER A 127 4.86 23.09 3.37
N SER A 128 4.65 22.31 2.30
CA SER A 128 3.43 22.44 1.49
C SER A 128 2.18 22.23 2.33
N GLU A 129 1.26 23.18 2.24
CA GLU A 129 -0.10 23.05 2.76
C GLU A 129 -0.94 22.19 1.82
N ASN A 130 -1.93 21.52 2.39
CA ASN A 130 -2.79 20.55 1.70
C ASN A 130 -3.86 21.25 0.84
#